data_AF-A0A183SZC7-F1
#
_entry.id   AF-A0A183SZC7-F1
#
_cell.length_a   1.000
_cell.length_b   1.000
_cell.length_c   1.000
_cell.angle_alpha   90.00
_cell.angle_beta   90.00
_cell.angle_gamma   90.00
#
_symmetry.space_group_name_H-M   'P 1'
#
loop_
_entity.id
_entity.type
_entity.pdbx_description
1 polymer ?
#
loop_
_entity_poly.entity_id
_entity_poly.type
_entity_poly.pdbx_seq_one_letter_code
_entity_poly.pdbx_strand_id
1 'polypeptide(L)'
;MAPTPWDSSQVWWHAQERLRPHQPPAPSPASGLLDSVMTPDSGMEGGESAAASFVEKFQKYPKKPWSSLYPSVSSQAIDLLDRMLAFNPSTRITVEEALQHPYLASFYDPRDEPVAEHPFEFEEELDNVPIPVLKERMLKEVNEFRQAAGL
;
A
#
# COMPACT_ATOMS: atom_id res chain seq x y z
N MET A 1 17.14 -34.49 -13.48
CA MET A 1 16.19 -34.12 -12.42
C MET A 1 16.70 -32.81 -11.83
N ALA A 2 16.04 -31.68 -12.13
CA ALA A 2 16.50 -30.37 -11.65
C ALA A 2 16.07 -30.18 -10.18
N PRO A 3 16.95 -29.70 -9.29
CA PRO A 3 16.62 -29.52 -7.88
C PRO A 3 15.64 -28.37 -7.68
N THR A 4 14.72 -28.54 -6.74
CA THR A 4 13.68 -27.56 -6.39
C THR A 4 14.25 -26.40 -5.54
N PRO A 5 13.66 -25.19 -5.58
CA PRO A 5 14.28 -23.95 -5.10
C PRO A 5 14.38 -23.78 -3.56
N TRP A 6 14.17 -24.84 -2.77
CA TRP A 6 14.04 -24.74 -1.31
C TRP A 6 14.66 -25.93 -0.57
N ASP A 7 15.93 -26.24 -0.90
CA ASP A 7 16.77 -27.09 -0.06
C ASP A 7 17.44 -26.24 1.05
N SER A 8 17.00 -26.46 2.29
CA SER A 8 17.46 -25.75 3.48
C SER A 8 18.91 -26.06 3.89
N SER A 9 19.55 -27.07 3.29
CA SER A 9 20.93 -27.46 3.59
C SER A 9 22.00 -26.66 2.82
N GLN A 10 21.61 -25.86 1.82
CA GLN A 10 22.52 -24.97 1.06
C GLN A 10 22.38 -23.47 1.42
N VAL A 11 21.58 -23.12 2.41
CA VAL A 11 21.24 -21.72 2.76
C VAL A 11 22.34 -21.03 3.61
N TRP A 12 23.40 -21.77 4.00
CA TRP A 12 24.44 -21.27 4.89
C TRP A 12 25.50 -20.36 4.22
N TRP A 13 25.52 -20.22 2.89
CA TRP A 13 26.53 -19.43 2.17
C TRP A 13 26.22 -17.93 2.00
N HIS A 14 25.01 -17.46 2.31
CA HIS A 14 24.66 -16.04 2.07
C HIS A 14 24.90 -15.10 3.26
N ALA A 15 25.23 -15.61 4.45
CA ALA A 15 25.36 -14.78 5.66
C ALA A 15 26.76 -14.17 5.86
N GLN A 16 27.77 -14.56 5.08
CA GLN A 16 29.17 -14.30 5.44
C GLN A 16 30.03 -13.69 4.32
N GLU A 17 29.51 -12.67 3.63
CA GLU A 17 30.32 -11.88 2.69
C GLU A 17 30.08 -10.36 2.86
N ARG A 18 30.18 -9.86 4.11
CA ARG A 18 30.21 -8.41 4.43
C ARG A 18 31.58 -7.77 4.22
N LEU A 19 32.36 -8.22 3.23
CA LEU A 19 33.67 -7.65 2.92
C LEU A 19 33.91 -7.50 1.42
N ARG A 20 32.98 -6.86 0.69
CA ARG A 20 33.30 -6.23 -0.60
C ARG A 20 32.61 -4.87 -0.74
N PRO A 21 33.34 -3.75 -0.77
CA PRO A 21 32.75 -2.39 -0.75
C PRO A 21 32.02 -1.94 -2.03
N HIS A 22 31.87 -2.77 -3.07
CA HIS A 22 31.52 -2.27 -4.42
C HIS A 22 30.50 -3.11 -5.20
N GLN A 23 29.56 -3.79 -4.54
CA GLN A 23 28.43 -4.37 -5.27
C GLN A 23 27.25 -3.37 -5.28
N PRO A 24 26.71 -2.95 -6.44
CA PRO A 24 25.46 -2.21 -6.48
C PRO A 24 24.33 -3.09 -5.90
N PRO A 25 23.32 -2.50 -5.23
CA PRO A 25 22.27 -3.29 -4.59
C PRO A 25 21.56 -4.16 -5.64
N ALA A 26 21.29 -5.42 -5.28
CA ALA A 26 20.54 -6.33 -6.13
C ALA A 26 19.16 -5.73 -6.45
N PRO A 27 18.66 -5.84 -7.70
CA PRO A 27 17.33 -5.38 -8.04
C PRO A 27 16.32 -6.25 -7.29
N SER A 28 15.76 -5.72 -6.20
CA SER A 28 14.62 -6.35 -5.54
C SER A 28 13.37 -6.11 -6.40
N PRO A 29 12.37 -7.01 -6.38
CA PRO A 29 11.09 -6.80 -7.06
C PRO A 29 10.39 -5.48 -6.66
N ALA A 30 10.64 -4.98 -5.44
CA ALA A 30 10.15 -3.69 -4.97
C ALA A 30 10.75 -2.50 -5.74
N SER A 31 11.94 -2.64 -6.34
CA SER A 31 12.59 -1.56 -7.09
C SER A 31 11.80 -1.14 -8.32
N GLY A 32 11.12 -2.07 -9.01
CA GLY A 32 10.34 -1.74 -10.20
C GLY A 32 9.08 -0.92 -9.92
N LEU A 33 8.44 -1.15 -8.77
CA LEU A 33 7.28 -0.37 -8.33
C LEU A 33 7.72 1.05 -7.93
N LEU A 34 8.80 1.17 -7.15
CA LEU A 34 9.35 2.45 -6.73
C LEU A 34 9.76 3.32 -7.94
N ASP A 35 10.42 2.73 -8.94
CA ASP A 35 10.79 3.40 -10.20
C ASP A 35 9.58 3.96 -10.98
N SER A 36 8.40 3.35 -10.82
CA SER A 36 7.18 3.73 -11.55
C SER A 36 6.30 4.71 -10.77
N VAL A 37 6.53 4.82 -9.46
CA VAL A 37 5.73 5.63 -8.52
C VAL A 37 6.45 6.92 -8.11
N MET A 38 7.79 6.94 -8.12
CA MET A 38 8.57 8.12 -7.74
C MET A 38 8.44 9.27 -8.76
N THR A 39 7.71 10.32 -8.37
CA THR A 39 7.72 11.64 -9.03
C THR A 39 8.60 12.62 -8.24
N PRO A 40 9.54 13.34 -8.88
CA PRO A 40 10.37 14.34 -8.21
C PRO A 40 9.78 15.76 -8.12
N ASP A 41 8.46 15.97 -8.27
CA ASP A 41 7.88 17.33 -8.39
C ASP A 41 6.81 17.71 -7.34
N SER A 42 6.77 17.03 -6.20
CA SER A 42 5.98 17.53 -5.07
C SER A 42 6.79 17.38 -3.80
N GLY A 43 7.16 18.52 -3.21
CA GLY A 43 7.96 18.64 -2.00
C GLY A 43 7.51 17.62 -0.95
N MET A 44 8.38 16.65 -0.70
CA MET A 44 8.25 15.78 0.45
C MET A 44 8.77 16.61 1.63
N GLU A 45 7.87 17.21 2.40
CA GLU A 45 8.23 17.74 3.72
C GLU A 45 8.58 16.53 4.59
N GLY A 46 9.87 16.20 4.58
CA GLY A 46 10.42 15.11 5.36
C GLY A 46 10.27 15.42 6.84
N GLY A 47 9.43 14.65 7.53
CA GLY A 47 9.54 14.54 8.98
C GLY A 47 10.94 14.07 9.38
N GLU A 48 11.39 14.47 10.57
CA GLU A 48 12.72 14.16 11.12
C GLU A 48 12.90 12.65 11.31
N SER A 49 13.30 11.94 10.26
CA SER A 49 13.51 10.49 10.30
C SER A 49 14.68 10.10 9.40
N ALA A 50 15.40 9.06 9.81
CA ALA A 50 16.43 8.42 8.99
C ALA A 50 15.90 8.04 7.59
N ALA A 51 14.59 7.77 7.46
CA ALA A 51 13.92 7.54 6.19
C ALA A 51 13.93 8.78 5.27
N ALA A 52 13.69 9.99 5.81
CA ALA A 52 13.71 11.23 5.03
C ALA A 52 15.14 11.53 4.51
N SER A 53 16.15 11.44 5.37
CA SER A 53 17.55 11.58 4.98
C SER A 53 18.04 10.46 4.04
N PHE A 54 17.35 9.31 4.02
CA PHE A 54 17.61 8.23 3.08
C PHE A 54 16.97 8.49 1.72
N VAL A 55 15.75 9.05 1.69
CA VAL A 55 15.06 9.49 0.46
C VAL A 55 15.84 10.61 -0.25
N GLU A 56 16.42 11.56 0.49
CA GLU A 56 17.28 12.62 -0.08
C GLU A 56 18.53 12.08 -0.77
N LYS A 57 19.02 10.91 -0.35
CA LYS A 57 20.21 10.26 -0.92
C LYS A 57 19.89 9.43 -2.16
N PHE A 58 18.62 9.23 -2.52
CA PHE A 58 18.28 8.56 -3.77
C PHE A 58 18.69 9.41 -4.96
N GLN A 59 19.38 8.79 -5.91
CA GLN A 59 19.54 9.33 -7.24
C GLN A 59 18.14 9.49 -7.84
N LYS A 60 17.76 10.70 -8.26
CA LYS A 60 16.42 10.97 -8.80
C LYS A 60 16.19 10.12 -10.05
N TYR A 61 15.46 9.02 -9.92
CA TYR A 61 15.04 8.21 -11.06
C TYR A 61 13.80 8.85 -11.70
N PRO A 62 13.80 9.12 -13.02
CA PRO A 62 12.61 9.57 -13.69
C PRO A 62 11.57 8.45 -13.66
N LYS A 63 10.31 8.81 -13.39
CA LYS A 63 9.17 7.89 -13.44
C LYS A 63 9.11 7.18 -14.78
N LYS A 64 9.07 5.84 -14.74
CA LYS A 64 8.75 5.05 -15.94
C LYS A 64 7.26 5.20 -16.25
N PRO A 65 6.88 5.59 -17.48
CA PRO A 65 5.47 5.71 -17.83
C PRO A 65 4.80 4.34 -17.82
N TRP A 66 3.65 4.21 -17.17
CA TRP A 66 2.92 2.93 -17.07
C TRP A 66 2.56 2.34 -18.44
N SER A 67 2.32 3.18 -19.45
CA SER A 67 2.09 2.76 -20.83
C SER A 67 3.26 1.97 -21.44
N SER A 68 4.50 2.19 -20.96
CA SER A 68 5.66 1.40 -21.38
C SER A 68 5.69 0.01 -20.75
N LEU A 69 5.15 -0.13 -19.54
CA LEU A 69 5.05 -1.41 -18.83
C LEU A 69 3.84 -2.21 -19.28
N TYR A 70 2.74 -1.52 -19.62
CA TYR A 70 1.45 -2.11 -19.97
C TYR A 70 0.93 -1.55 -21.32
N PRO A 71 1.59 -1.85 -22.44
CA PRO A 71 1.29 -1.25 -23.75
C PRO A 71 -0.07 -1.66 -24.34
N SER A 72 -0.65 -2.77 -23.86
CA SER A 72 -1.94 -3.31 -24.33
C SER A 72 -3.15 -2.80 -23.53
N VAL A 73 -2.92 -2.00 -22.50
CA VAL A 73 -3.97 -1.50 -21.60
C VAL A 73 -4.52 -0.18 -22.13
N SER A 74 -5.83 0.06 -21.95
CA SER A 74 -6.47 1.29 -22.40
C SER A 74 -5.85 2.53 -21.73
N SER A 75 -5.82 3.65 -22.45
CA SER A 75 -5.30 4.92 -21.90
C SER A 75 -6.07 5.36 -20.65
N GLN A 76 -7.37 5.09 -20.58
CA GLN A 76 -8.20 5.40 -19.41
C GLN A 76 -7.82 4.54 -18.19
N ALA A 77 -7.53 3.26 -18.37
CA ALA A 77 -7.03 2.41 -17.28
C ALA A 77 -5.66 2.86 -16.79
N ILE A 78 -4.78 3.24 -17.73
CA ILE A 78 -3.45 3.77 -17.40
C ILE A 78 -3.55 5.08 -16.63
N ASP A 79 -4.44 6.00 -17.02
CA ASP A 79 -4.65 7.27 -16.30
C ASP A 79 -5.13 7.04 -14.87
N LEU A 80 -6.13 6.15 -14.69
CA LEU A 80 -6.63 5.83 -13.35
C LEU A 80 -5.54 5.20 -12.47
N LEU A 81 -4.76 4.25 -13.03
CA LEU A 81 -3.65 3.61 -12.34
C LEU A 81 -2.61 4.64 -11.89
N ASP A 82 -2.28 5.60 -12.75
CA ASP A 82 -1.31 6.65 -12.46
C ASP A 82 -1.70 7.50 -11.25
N ARG A 83 -2.98 7.85 -11.17
CA ARG A 83 -3.53 8.68 -10.08
C ARG A 83 -3.72 7.90 -8.77
N MET A 84 -4.02 6.59 -8.84
CA MET A 84 -4.12 5.71 -7.67
C MET A 84 -2.75 5.43 -7.04
N LEU A 85 -1.72 5.26 -7.87
CA LEU A 85 -0.36 4.95 -7.43
C LEU A 85 0.50 6.21 -7.25
N ALA A 86 -0.11 7.35 -6.91
CA ALA A 86 0.64 8.53 -6.50
C ALA A 86 1.43 8.26 -5.21
N PHE A 87 2.72 8.60 -5.23
CA PHE A 87 3.61 8.43 -4.09
C PHE A 87 3.20 9.32 -2.91
N ASN A 88 2.97 10.60 -3.16
CA ASN A 88 2.44 11.53 -2.17
C ASN A 88 0.95 11.20 -1.93
N PRO A 89 0.55 10.80 -0.70
CA PRO A 89 -0.85 10.52 -0.40
C PRO A 89 -1.78 11.70 -0.69
N SER A 90 -1.27 12.93 -0.54
CA SER A 90 -2.05 14.16 -0.74
C SER A 90 -2.40 14.42 -2.21
N THR A 91 -1.68 13.81 -3.15
CA THR A 91 -1.95 13.91 -4.59
C THR A 91 -2.57 12.65 -5.17
N ARG A 92 -2.86 11.65 -4.32
CA ARG A 92 -3.54 10.42 -4.72
C ARG A 92 -5.01 10.74 -4.95
N ILE A 93 -5.58 10.19 -6.02
CA ILE A 93 -7.02 10.30 -6.29
C ILE A 93 -7.84 9.78 -5.11
N THR A 94 -8.92 10.48 -4.80
CA THR A 94 -9.90 10.04 -3.80
C THR A 94 -10.75 8.89 -4.33
N VAL A 95 -11.45 8.18 -3.44
CA VAL A 95 -12.35 7.08 -3.86
C VAL A 95 -13.49 7.64 -4.71
N GLU A 96 -14.04 8.79 -4.32
CA GLU A 96 -15.15 9.46 -4.99
C GLU A 96 -14.79 9.89 -6.41
N GLU A 97 -13.59 10.45 -6.59
CA GLU A 97 -13.06 10.81 -7.91
C GLU A 97 -12.74 9.58 -8.76
N ALA A 98 -12.23 8.50 -8.15
CA ALA A 98 -11.94 7.25 -8.85
C ALA A 98 -13.22 6.60 -9.38
N LEU A 99 -14.28 6.54 -8.58
CA LEU A 99 -15.59 6.01 -9.01
C LEU A 99 -16.17 6.79 -10.20
N GLN A 100 -15.99 8.11 -10.23
CA GLN A 100 -16.42 8.99 -11.34
C GLN A 100 -15.50 8.93 -12.57
N HIS A 101 -14.38 8.21 -12.52
CA HIS A 101 -13.40 8.19 -13.58
C HIS A 101 -13.95 7.53 -14.87
N PRO A 102 -13.65 8.04 -16.09
CA PRO A 102 -14.17 7.48 -17.34
C PRO A 102 -13.92 5.99 -17.56
N TYR A 103 -12.87 5.44 -16.95
CA TYR A 103 -12.59 4.01 -16.97
C TYR A 103 -13.64 3.16 -16.24
N LEU A 104 -14.27 3.69 -15.19
CA LEU A 104 -15.30 3.02 -14.39
C LEU A 104 -16.73 3.46 -14.75
N ALA A 105 -16.89 4.27 -15.80
CA ALA A 105 -18.19 4.86 -16.17
C ALA A 105 -19.30 3.82 -16.43
N SER A 106 -18.96 2.60 -16.86
CA SER A 106 -19.95 1.52 -17.05
C SER A 106 -20.45 0.90 -15.75
N PHE A 107 -19.77 1.13 -14.63
CA PHE A 107 -20.06 0.55 -13.32
C PHE A 107 -20.58 1.59 -12.32
N TYR A 108 -20.33 2.88 -12.58
CA TYR A 108 -20.66 3.94 -11.65
C TYR A 108 -22.17 4.25 -11.59
N ASP A 109 -22.79 4.02 -10.43
CA ASP A 109 -24.13 4.53 -10.08
C ASP A 109 -24.07 5.27 -8.74
N PRO A 110 -24.20 6.61 -8.71
CA PRO A 110 -24.18 7.38 -7.47
C PRO A 110 -25.20 6.95 -6.42
N ARG A 111 -26.27 6.23 -6.81
CA ARG A 111 -27.33 5.78 -5.90
C ARG A 111 -26.97 4.48 -5.18
N ASP A 112 -25.99 3.74 -5.68
CA ASP A 112 -25.51 2.47 -5.12
C ASP A 112 -24.20 2.65 -4.33
N GLU A 113 -23.76 3.89 -4.12
CA GLU A 113 -22.50 4.24 -3.44
C GLU A 113 -22.79 5.10 -2.19
N PRO A 114 -23.42 4.55 -1.14
CA PRO A 114 -23.76 5.30 0.06
C PRO A 114 -22.52 5.61 0.92
N VAL A 115 -22.51 6.80 1.50
CA VAL A 115 -21.54 7.15 2.56
C VAL A 115 -22.12 6.68 3.90
N ALA A 116 -21.27 6.15 4.78
CA ALA A 116 -21.67 5.77 6.13
C ALA A 116 -22.27 6.99 6.87
N GLU A 117 -23.41 6.80 7.55
CA GLU A 117 -24.12 7.88 8.24
C GLU A 117 -23.25 8.52 9.33
N HIS A 118 -22.40 7.73 9.97
CA HIS A 118 -21.49 8.14 11.03
C HIS A 118 -20.09 7.55 10.78
N PRO A 119 -19.02 8.31 11.05
CA PRO A 119 -17.67 7.76 11.07
C PRO A 119 -17.55 6.61 12.08
N PHE A 120 -16.72 5.62 11.77
CA PHE A 120 -16.32 4.64 12.78
C PHE A 120 -15.37 5.30 13.77
N GLU A 121 -15.74 5.32 15.04
CA GLU A 121 -14.90 5.83 16.12
C GLU A 121 -13.99 4.72 16.62
N PHE A 122 -12.67 4.89 16.46
CA PHE A 122 -11.70 4.02 17.12
C PHE A 122 -11.65 4.39 18.60
N GLU A 123 -12.04 3.45 19.48
CA GLU A 123 -11.75 3.56 20.91
C GLU A 123 -10.22 3.66 21.13
N GLU A 124 -9.80 4.36 22.19
CA GLU A 124 -8.39 4.52 22.58
C GLU A 124 -7.62 3.19 22.54
N GLU A 125 -6.34 3.28 22.14
CA GLU A 125 -5.39 2.17 21.90
C GLU A 125 -5.70 0.90 22.70
N LEU A 126 -6.35 -0.07 22.04
CA LEU A 126 -6.68 -1.38 22.59
C LEU A 126 -5.42 -2.21 22.94
N ASP A 127 -4.25 -1.78 22.49
CA ASP A 127 -2.96 -2.46 22.66
C ASP A 127 -2.59 -2.70 24.12
N ASN A 128 -3.11 -1.87 25.03
CA ASN A 128 -2.84 -1.97 26.47
C ASN A 128 -4.02 -2.54 27.28
N VAL A 129 -5.10 -2.99 26.62
CA VAL A 129 -6.28 -3.54 27.31
C VAL A 129 -5.98 -4.97 27.78
N PRO A 130 -6.11 -5.28 29.08
CA PRO A 130 -5.92 -6.64 29.57
C PRO A 130 -6.89 -7.63 28.91
N ILE A 131 -6.40 -8.82 28.56
CA ILE A 131 -7.19 -9.88 27.91
C ILE A 131 -8.55 -10.13 28.58
N PRO A 132 -8.68 -10.18 29.93
CA PRO A 132 -9.99 -10.36 30.57
C PRO A 132 -11.00 -9.27 30.22
N VAL A 133 -10.56 -8.01 30.17
CA VAL A 133 -11.40 -6.86 29.82
C VAL A 133 -11.77 -6.91 28.33
N LEU A 134 -10.82 -7.26 27.47
CA LEU A 134 -11.10 -7.42 26.04
C LEU A 134 -12.17 -8.50 25.79
N LYS A 135 -12.08 -9.64 26.49
CA LYS A 135 -13.11 -10.70 26.41
C LYS A 135 -14.49 -10.20 26.83
N GLU A 136 -14.57 -9.41 27.90
CA GLU A 136 -15.83 -8.82 28.34
C GLU A 136 -16.41 -7.87 27.30
N ARG A 137 -15.59 -7.00 26.70
CA ARG A 137 -16.02 -6.11 25.60
C ARG A 137 -16.53 -6.89 24.40
N MET A 138 -15.82 -7.94 23.97
CA MET A 138 -16.25 -8.79 22.86
C MET A 138 -17.59 -9.51 23.15
N LEU A 139 -17.75 -10.02 24.39
CA LEU A 139 -19.00 -10.68 24.79
C LEU A 139 -20.17 -9.70 24.85
N LYS A 140 -19.92 -8.47 25.32
CA LYS A 140 -20.90 -7.38 25.33
C LYS A 140 -21.38 -7.09 23.90
N GLU A 141 -20.47 -6.88 22.96
CA GLU A 141 -20.77 -6.60 21.55
C GLU A 141 -21.64 -7.71 20.93
N VAL A 142 -21.28 -8.98 21.13
CA VAL A 142 -22.05 -10.13 20.61
C VAL A 142 -23.47 -10.16 21.18
N ASN A 143 -23.64 -9.84 22.46
CA ASN A 143 -24.95 -9.83 23.09
C ASN A 143 -25.82 -8.66 22.60
N GLU A 144 -25.24 -7.47 22.44
CA GLU A 144 -25.92 -6.30 21.88
C GLU A 144 -26.37 -6.57 20.44
N PHE A 145 -25.51 -7.18 19.63
CA PHE A 145 -25.86 -7.59 18.27
C PHE A 145 -27.02 -8.60 18.26
N ARG A 146 -27.00 -9.62 19.13
CA ARG A 146 -28.10 -10.61 19.21
C ARG A 146 -29.43 -9.97 19.60
N GLN A 147 -29.42 -9.08 20.59
CA GLN A 147 -30.61 -8.36 21.02
C GLN A 147 -31.17 -7.48 19.90
N ALA A 148 -30.31 -6.74 19.18
CA ALA A 148 -30.72 -5.94 18.04
C ALA A 148 -31.27 -6.78 16.88
N ALA A 149 -30.72 -7.98 16.65
CA ALA A 149 -31.15 -8.91 15.62
C ALA A 149 -32.39 -9.75 16.01
N GLY A 150 -32.86 -9.67 17.25
CA GLY A 150 -34.00 -10.46 17.74
C GLY A 150 -33.71 -11.96 17.88
N LEU A 151 -32.45 -12.34 18.13
CA LEU A 151 -31.98 -13.71 18.37
C LEU A 151 -31.88 -14.02 19.86
#